data_AF-A0A535UKJ1-F1
#
_entry.id   AF-A0A535UKJ1-F1
#
_cell.length_a   1.000
_cell.length_b   1.000
_cell.length_c   1.000
_cell.angle_alpha   90.00
_cell.angle_beta   90.00
_cell.angle_gamma   90.00
#
_symmetry.space_group_name_H-M   'P 1'
#
loop_
_entity.id
_entity.type
_entity.pdbx_description
1 polymer ?
#
loop_
_entity_poly.entity_id
_entity_poly.type
_entity_poly.pdbx_seq_one_letter_code
_entity_poly.pdbx_strand_id
1 'polypeptide(L)'
;MTRLTGLNALEVLDSRGNPTVAVTAFTDAGSGRAIVPSGASTGVHEAVELRDGDPKRYGGKGVLKAVGNVDGEIARRLKGVDVEDQKTVDDAMIELDGTPNKSRLGANAILGVSLAVAHAAANAKGIPLYRHLGGDASLLPLPMANILNGGAHADTSVDLQEFMVCAVGAQTFTDAIRATAEVYHALKG
;
A
#
# COMPACT_ATOMS: atom_id res chain seq x y z
N MET A 1 -25.51 4.38 3.97
CA MET A 1 -24.50 5.32 4.46
C MET A 1 -23.77 4.62 5.58
N THR A 2 -22.51 4.27 5.34
CA THR A 2 -21.74 3.40 6.24
C THR A 2 -20.76 4.28 6.99
N ARG A 3 -20.81 4.28 8.33
CA ARG A 3 -20.09 5.27 9.14
C ARG A 3 -18.81 4.69 9.70
N LEU A 4 -17.71 5.45 9.61
CA LEU A 4 -16.45 5.07 10.27
C LEU A 4 -16.61 5.18 11.79
N THR A 5 -16.49 4.05 12.49
CA THR A 5 -16.65 3.95 13.95
C THR A 5 -15.32 4.00 14.68
N GLY A 6 -14.24 3.56 14.03
CA GLY A 6 -12.89 3.61 14.60
C GLY A 6 -11.80 3.25 13.60
N LEU A 7 -10.56 3.58 13.97
CA LEU A 7 -9.35 3.16 13.30
C LEU A 7 -8.44 2.48 14.32
N ASN A 8 -7.67 1.50 13.88
CA ASN A 8 -6.55 0.96 14.63
C ASN A 8 -5.36 0.72 13.71
N ALA A 9 -4.16 1.07 14.15
CA ALA A 9 -2.91 0.76 13.48
C ALA A 9 -2.03 -0.20 14.29
N LEU A 10 -1.22 -0.97 13.56
CA LEU A 10 -0.19 -1.85 14.10
C LEU A 10 1.12 -1.66 13.32
N GLU A 11 2.23 -1.78 14.05
CA GLU A 11 3.55 -1.99 13.45
C GLU A 11 3.67 -3.47 13.06
N VAL A 12 3.87 -3.76 11.77
CA VAL A 12 4.10 -5.10 11.21
C VAL A 12 5.40 -5.10 10.40
N LEU A 13 5.86 -6.25 9.91
CA LEU A 13 7.08 -6.36 9.10
C LEU A 13 6.77 -6.52 7.61
N ASP A 14 7.51 -5.82 6.76
CA ASP A 14 7.50 -5.96 5.30
C ASP A 14 8.24 -7.22 4.82
N SER A 15 8.25 -7.47 3.51
CA SER A 15 8.96 -8.62 2.91
C SER A 15 10.49 -8.58 3.08
N ARG A 16 11.06 -7.46 3.52
CA ARG A 16 12.49 -7.26 3.80
C ARG A 16 12.79 -7.26 5.30
N GLY A 17 11.79 -7.55 6.16
CA GLY A 17 11.93 -7.53 7.61
C GLY A 17 12.02 -6.12 8.23
N ASN A 18 11.67 -5.05 7.52
CA ASN A 18 11.60 -3.70 8.08
C ASN A 18 10.18 -3.41 8.61
N PRO A 19 10.03 -2.57 9.66
CA PRO A 19 8.72 -2.14 10.13
C PRO A 19 7.90 -1.42 9.05
N THR A 20 6.59 -1.63 9.05
CA THR A 20 5.61 -0.87 8.26
C THR A 20 4.27 -0.80 9.00
N VAL A 21 3.35 0.03 8.52
CA VAL A 21 2.06 0.29 9.14
C VAL A 21 0.99 -0.63 8.51
N ALA A 22 0.24 -1.33 9.37
CA ALA A 22 -1.01 -1.97 9.00
C ALA A 22 -2.16 -1.21 9.68
N VAL A 23 -3.18 -0.82 8.91
CA VAL A 23 -4.35 -0.09 9.42
C VAL A 23 -5.60 -0.93 9.23
N THR A 24 -6.46 -0.96 10.25
CA THR A 24 -7.82 -1.49 10.20
C THR A 24 -8.81 -0.34 10.41
N ALA A 25 -9.75 -0.21 9.48
CA ALA A 25 -10.87 0.72 9.57
C ALA A 25 -12.13 -0.06 9.95
N PHE A 26 -12.82 0.38 11.00
CA PHE A 26 -14.05 -0.22 11.50
C PHE A 26 -15.25 0.65 11.14
N THR A 27 -16.34 0.00 10.77
CA THR A 27 -17.62 0.64 10.49
C THR A 27 -18.74 -0.04 11.27
N ASP A 28 -19.94 0.51 11.17
CA ASP A 28 -21.18 -0.13 11.63
C ASP A 28 -21.58 -1.37 10.81
N ALA A 29 -20.95 -1.59 9.66
CA ALA A 29 -21.26 -2.69 8.73
C ALA A 29 -20.06 -3.63 8.45
N GLY A 30 -18.97 -3.53 9.21
CA GLY A 30 -17.81 -4.42 9.08
C GLY A 30 -16.48 -3.70 9.26
N SER A 31 -15.44 -4.20 8.60
CA SER A 31 -14.10 -3.60 8.67
C SER A 31 -13.31 -3.84 7.39
N GLY A 32 -12.33 -2.98 7.11
CA GLY A 32 -11.33 -3.13 6.06
C GLY A 32 -9.92 -3.00 6.61
N ARG A 33 -8.95 -3.70 6.01
CA ARG A 33 -7.56 -3.68 6.46
C ARG A 33 -6.62 -3.49 5.28
N ALA A 34 -5.58 -2.69 5.49
CA ALA A 34 -4.51 -2.47 4.53
C ALA A 34 -3.13 -2.54 5.23
N ILE A 35 -2.12 -3.00 4.50
CA ILE A 35 -0.71 -2.94 4.91
C ILE A 35 0.01 -2.09 3.88
N VAL A 36 0.76 -1.10 4.35
CA VAL A 36 1.43 -0.16 3.46
C VAL A 36 2.78 -0.74 3.02
N PRO A 37 3.11 -0.74 1.72
CA PRO A 37 4.44 -1.11 1.27
C PRO A 37 5.45 -0.04 1.68
N SER A 38 6.65 -0.45 2.05
CA SER A 38 7.76 0.48 2.25
C SER A 38 8.41 0.82 0.92
N GLY A 39 8.62 2.10 0.64
CA GLY A 39 9.46 2.54 -0.47
C GLY A 39 10.93 2.21 -0.24
N ALA A 40 11.71 2.20 -1.32
CA ALA A 40 13.17 2.36 -1.28
C ALA A 40 13.62 3.70 -1.90
N SER A 41 12.71 4.40 -2.59
CA SER A 41 12.95 5.66 -3.28
C SER A 41 13.01 6.83 -2.29
N THR A 42 13.98 7.71 -2.47
CA THR A 42 14.15 8.97 -1.73
C THR A 42 13.90 10.16 -2.65
N GLY A 43 12.90 10.06 -3.53
CA GLY A 43 12.62 11.11 -4.51
C GLY A 43 12.27 12.41 -3.80
N VAL A 44 12.96 13.51 -4.13
CA VAL A 44 12.79 14.83 -3.46
C VAL A 44 11.37 15.40 -3.65
N HIS A 45 10.63 14.91 -4.65
CA HIS A 45 9.27 15.33 -4.98
C HIS A 45 8.19 14.31 -4.56
N GLU A 46 8.56 13.25 -3.83
CA GLU A 46 7.65 12.20 -3.40
C GLU A 46 6.98 12.54 -2.05
N ALA A 47 5.85 11.88 -1.78
CA ALA A 47 5.29 11.87 -0.43
C ALA A 47 6.20 11.07 0.51
N VAL A 48 6.39 11.54 1.73
CA VAL A 48 7.43 11.04 2.63
C VAL A 48 6.82 10.11 3.69
N GLU A 49 7.35 8.90 3.80
CA GLU A 49 7.00 8.00 4.91
C GLU A 49 7.57 8.52 6.25
N LEU A 50 6.80 8.38 7.33
CA LEU A 50 7.25 8.77 8.66
C LEU A 50 7.89 7.59 9.37
N ARG A 51 9.16 7.76 9.76
CA ARG A 51 9.97 6.82 10.54
C ARG A 51 10.27 7.37 11.93
N ASP A 52 10.50 6.48 12.87
CA ASP A 52 10.76 6.83 14.28
C ASP A 52 12.12 7.52 14.43
N GLY A 53 13.14 7.07 13.68
CA GLY A 53 14.51 7.57 13.77
C GLY A 53 15.24 7.13 15.05
N ASP A 54 14.70 6.17 15.80
CA ASP A 54 15.33 5.62 17.01
C ASP A 54 16.37 4.54 16.62
N PRO A 55 17.69 4.81 16.75
CA PRO A 55 18.73 3.84 16.38
C PRO A 55 18.67 2.55 17.20
N LYS A 56 18.02 2.55 18.37
CA LYS A 56 17.87 1.35 19.23
C LYS A 56 16.77 0.41 18.75
N ARG A 57 15.89 0.85 17.84
CA ARG A 57 14.78 0.04 17.30
C ARG A 57 14.86 -0.05 15.79
N TYR A 58 15.06 -1.26 15.28
CA TYR A 58 15.12 -1.54 13.84
C TYR A 58 16.08 -0.61 13.06
N GLY A 59 17.17 -0.17 13.70
CA GLY A 59 18.15 0.76 13.10
C GLY A 59 17.54 2.10 12.66
N GLY A 60 16.54 2.61 13.40
CA GLY A 60 15.87 3.88 13.08
C GLY A 60 14.61 3.73 12.20
N LYS A 61 14.31 2.52 11.72
CA LYS A 61 13.22 2.28 10.76
C LYS A 61 11.86 1.97 11.40
N GLY A 62 11.74 2.05 12.72
CA GLY A 62 10.44 1.93 13.41
C GLY A 62 9.38 2.88 12.85
N VAL A 63 8.11 2.56 13.05
CA VAL A 63 6.96 3.34 12.55
C VAL A 63 5.92 3.65 13.64
N LEU A 64 6.29 3.59 14.92
CA LEU A 64 5.36 3.87 16.01
C LEU A 64 4.80 5.29 15.99
N LYS A 65 5.55 6.28 15.49
CA LYS A 65 5.01 7.64 15.27
C LYS A 65 3.86 7.64 14.28
N ALA A 66 4.01 6.93 13.15
CA ALA A 66 2.95 6.81 12.15
C ALA A 66 1.74 6.04 12.70
N VAL A 67 1.96 4.97 13.47
CA VAL A 67 0.89 4.23 14.18
C VAL A 67 0.14 5.18 15.13
N GLY A 68 0.85 5.96 15.95
CA GLY A 68 0.25 6.93 16.85
C GLY A 68 -0.55 8.03 16.15
N ASN A 69 -0.14 8.44 14.94
CA ASN A 69 -0.89 9.39 14.13
C ASN A 69 -2.22 8.81 13.64
N VAL A 70 -2.25 7.52 13.26
CA VAL A 70 -3.49 6.82 12.88
C VAL A 70 -4.44 6.69 14.05
N ASP A 71 -3.97 6.13 15.17
CA ASP A 71 -4.79 5.88 16.38
C ASP A 71 -5.22 7.20 17.07
N GLY A 72 -4.48 8.27 16.84
CA GLY A 72 -4.67 9.57 17.47
C GLY A 72 -5.42 10.56 16.59
N GLU A 73 -4.67 11.44 15.94
CA GLU A 73 -5.22 12.62 15.26
C GLU A 73 -6.13 12.25 14.08
N ILE A 74 -5.72 11.27 13.27
CA ILE A 74 -6.50 10.82 12.11
C ILE A 74 -7.81 10.18 12.55
N ALA A 75 -7.77 9.26 13.53
CA ALA A 75 -8.98 8.64 14.10
C ALA A 75 -9.98 9.68 14.61
N ARG A 76 -9.51 10.73 15.29
CA ARG A 76 -10.38 11.82 15.76
C ARG A 76 -10.98 12.62 14.61
N ARG A 77 -10.19 12.95 13.57
CA ARG A 77 -10.63 13.76 12.43
C ARG A 77 -11.68 13.06 11.56
N LEU A 78 -11.58 11.73 11.43
CA LEU A 78 -12.42 10.94 10.52
C LEU A 78 -13.62 10.25 11.22
N LYS A 79 -13.76 10.37 12.53
CA LYS A 79 -14.85 9.73 13.27
C LYS A 79 -16.22 10.12 12.70
N GLY A 80 -17.02 9.13 12.31
CA GLY A 80 -18.36 9.32 11.76
C GLY A 80 -18.40 9.81 10.31
N VAL A 81 -17.26 9.91 9.62
CA VAL A 81 -17.26 10.16 8.16
C VAL A 81 -17.87 8.97 7.42
N ASP A 82 -18.53 9.24 6.29
CA ASP A 82 -19.03 8.20 5.40
C ASP A 82 -17.86 7.52 4.70
N VAL A 83 -17.72 6.21 4.86
CA VAL A 83 -16.62 5.48 4.19
C VAL A 83 -16.85 5.36 2.70
N GLU A 84 -18.06 5.59 2.20
CA GLU A 84 -18.36 5.56 0.77
C GLU A 84 -17.88 6.82 0.04
N ASP A 85 -17.61 7.91 0.76
CA ASP A 85 -17.04 9.15 0.22
C ASP A 85 -15.52 9.17 0.41
N GLN A 86 -14.85 8.37 -0.40
CA GLN A 86 -13.39 8.22 -0.38
C GLN A 86 -12.66 9.56 -0.53
N LYS A 87 -13.19 10.45 -1.39
CA LYS A 87 -12.59 11.77 -1.62
C LYS A 87 -12.61 12.62 -0.36
N THR A 88 -13.74 12.67 0.35
CA THR A 88 -13.82 13.42 1.62
C THR A 88 -12.86 12.87 2.67
N VAL A 89 -12.69 11.54 2.75
CA VAL A 89 -11.73 10.92 3.67
C VAL A 89 -10.29 11.31 3.33
N ASP A 90 -9.90 11.20 2.07
CA ASP A 90 -8.54 11.50 1.62
C ASP A 90 -8.22 13.00 1.74
N ASP A 91 -9.13 13.88 1.30
CA ASP A 91 -8.98 15.32 1.40
C ASP A 91 -8.87 15.77 2.86
N ALA A 92 -9.68 15.20 3.77
CA ALA A 92 -9.61 15.50 5.20
C ALA A 92 -8.26 15.13 5.82
N MET A 93 -7.63 14.04 5.38
CA MET A 93 -6.29 13.66 5.86
C MET A 93 -5.18 14.52 5.26
N ILE A 94 -5.30 14.90 3.98
CA ILE A 94 -4.34 15.80 3.32
C ILE A 94 -4.39 17.19 3.97
N GLU A 95 -5.59 17.72 4.20
CA GLU A 95 -5.82 18.98 4.91
C GLU A 95 -5.28 18.89 6.34
N LEU A 96 -5.58 17.80 7.05
CA LEU A 96 -5.09 17.58 8.41
C LEU A 96 -3.57 17.62 8.43
N ASP A 97 -2.89 16.89 7.56
CA ASP A 97 -1.42 16.89 7.48
C ASP A 97 -0.86 18.30 7.24
N GLY A 98 -1.41 19.03 6.27
CA GLY A 98 -1.07 20.41 5.98
C GLY A 98 0.26 20.64 5.27
N THR A 99 1.02 19.58 4.96
CA THR A 99 2.29 19.67 4.22
C THR A 99 2.14 19.16 2.79
N PRO A 100 2.90 19.69 1.81
CA PRO A 100 2.77 19.30 0.41
C PRO A 100 3.16 17.82 0.16
N ASN A 101 3.99 17.25 1.02
CA ASN A 101 4.55 15.91 0.88
C ASN A 101 4.13 14.93 1.98
N LYS A 102 3.09 15.26 2.77
CA LYS A 102 2.54 14.37 3.81
C LYS A 102 3.54 14.03 4.94
N SER A 103 4.50 14.91 5.20
CA SER A 103 5.63 14.63 6.11
C SER A 103 5.27 14.74 7.60
N ARG A 104 4.17 15.40 7.97
CA ARG A 104 3.79 15.59 9.37
C ARG A 104 3.12 14.35 9.95
N LEU A 105 2.11 13.84 9.26
CA LEU A 105 1.38 12.62 9.63
C LEU A 105 2.09 11.36 9.10
N GLY A 106 2.81 11.49 7.99
CA GLY A 106 3.45 10.39 7.28
C GLY A 106 2.56 9.87 6.15
N ALA A 107 3.12 9.82 4.93
CA ALA A 107 2.44 9.26 3.78
C ALA A 107 2.00 7.80 4.00
N ASN A 108 2.75 7.05 4.81
CA ASN A 108 2.43 5.70 5.23
C ASN A 108 1.21 5.62 6.17
N ALA A 109 1.01 6.58 7.08
CA ALA A 109 -0.19 6.63 7.89
C ALA A 109 -1.43 6.94 7.02
N ILE A 110 -1.32 7.98 6.17
CA ILE A 110 -2.42 8.45 5.31
C ILE A 110 -2.83 7.37 4.31
N LEU A 111 -1.87 6.75 3.61
CA LEU A 111 -2.16 5.70 2.64
C LEU A 111 -2.78 4.47 3.31
N GLY A 112 -2.30 4.10 4.51
CA GLY A 112 -2.85 2.97 5.26
C GLY A 112 -4.33 3.16 5.59
N VAL A 113 -4.69 4.36 6.08
CA VAL A 113 -6.09 4.71 6.38
C VAL A 113 -6.93 4.77 5.11
N SER A 114 -6.44 5.44 4.06
CA SER A 114 -7.12 5.57 2.76
C SER A 114 -7.53 4.21 2.19
N LEU A 115 -6.58 3.27 2.12
CA LEU A 115 -6.83 1.91 1.62
C LEU A 115 -7.74 1.12 2.56
N ALA A 116 -7.54 1.19 3.88
CA ALA A 116 -8.37 0.48 4.84
C ALA A 116 -9.84 0.91 4.78
N VAL A 117 -10.09 2.20 4.57
CA VAL A 117 -11.44 2.77 4.36
C VAL A 117 -12.06 2.26 3.05
N ALA A 118 -11.32 2.27 1.94
CA ALA A 118 -11.80 1.73 0.67
C ALA A 118 -12.18 0.24 0.79
N HIS A 119 -11.36 -0.55 1.50
CA HIS A 119 -11.68 -1.94 1.82
C HIS A 119 -12.94 -2.06 2.69
N ALA A 120 -13.10 -1.21 3.70
CA ALA A 120 -14.26 -1.23 4.58
C ALA A 120 -15.55 -0.89 3.82
N ALA A 121 -15.50 0.08 2.91
CA ALA A 121 -16.60 0.46 2.05
C ALA A 121 -16.99 -0.64 1.05
N ALA A 122 -16.00 -1.29 0.43
CA ALA A 122 -16.24 -2.45 -0.44
C ALA A 122 -16.90 -3.61 0.32
N ASN A 123 -16.38 -3.91 1.51
CA ASN A 123 -16.91 -4.96 2.38
C ASN A 123 -18.35 -4.66 2.85
N ALA A 124 -18.64 -3.41 3.23
CA ALA A 124 -19.98 -2.99 3.63
C ALA A 124 -21.01 -3.12 2.48
N LYS A 125 -20.56 -2.94 1.23
CA LYS A 125 -21.38 -3.16 0.02
C LYS A 125 -21.48 -4.62 -0.39
N GLY A 126 -20.70 -5.52 0.20
CA GLY A 126 -20.63 -6.93 -0.19
C GLY A 126 -20.06 -7.13 -1.60
N ILE A 127 -19.22 -6.22 -2.09
CA ILE A 127 -18.61 -6.29 -3.43
C ILE A 127 -17.09 -6.40 -3.35
N PRO A 128 -16.42 -7.00 -4.36
CA PRO A 128 -14.96 -7.00 -4.43
C PRO A 128 -14.39 -5.58 -4.54
N LEU A 129 -13.20 -5.35 -3.98
CA LEU A 129 -12.53 -4.04 -3.99
C LEU A 129 -12.36 -3.47 -5.41
N TYR A 130 -12.00 -4.30 -6.39
CA TYR A 130 -11.81 -3.82 -7.77
C TYR A 130 -13.11 -3.27 -8.38
N ARG A 131 -14.27 -3.81 -8.01
CA ARG A 131 -15.59 -3.29 -8.41
C ARG A 131 -15.92 -2.00 -7.65
N HIS A 132 -15.56 -1.92 -6.38
CA HIS A 132 -15.76 -0.72 -5.59
C HIS A 132 -14.96 0.47 -6.15
N LEU A 133 -13.69 0.24 -6.52
CA LEU A 133 -12.79 1.28 -7.03
C LEU A 133 -13.02 1.60 -8.52
N GLY A 134 -13.21 0.57 -9.35
CA GLY A 134 -13.22 0.69 -10.80
C GLY A 134 -14.60 0.58 -11.45
N GLY A 135 -15.67 0.38 -10.67
CA GLY A 135 -17.02 0.16 -11.18
C GLY A 135 -17.08 -1.07 -12.09
N ASP A 136 -17.31 -0.82 -13.38
CA ASP A 136 -17.41 -1.86 -14.40
C ASP A 136 -16.06 -2.41 -14.88
N ALA A 137 -14.94 -1.95 -14.31
CA ALA A 137 -13.60 -2.43 -14.62
C ALA A 137 -13.50 -3.97 -14.65
N SER A 138 -13.10 -4.51 -15.80
CA SER A 138 -13.02 -5.96 -16.06
C SER A 138 -11.76 -6.39 -16.82
N LEU A 139 -10.89 -5.44 -17.18
CA LEU A 139 -9.65 -5.73 -17.89
C LEU A 139 -8.58 -6.23 -16.92
N LEU A 140 -8.05 -7.42 -17.16
CA LEU A 140 -6.89 -7.95 -16.43
C LEU A 140 -5.59 -7.43 -17.06
N PRO A 141 -4.57 -7.08 -16.26
CA PRO A 141 -3.33 -6.51 -16.77
C PRO A 141 -2.43 -7.58 -17.40
N LEU A 142 -1.54 -7.17 -18.31
CA LEU A 142 -0.42 -7.98 -18.75
C LEU A 142 0.67 -7.96 -17.65
N PRO A 143 1.03 -9.11 -17.04
CA PRO A 143 2.07 -9.14 -16.02
C PRO A 143 3.44 -8.79 -16.61
N MET A 144 4.14 -7.87 -15.95
CA MET A 144 5.57 -7.61 -16.16
C MET A 144 6.32 -8.24 -14.99
N ALA A 145 6.99 -9.37 -15.23
CA ALA A 145 7.61 -10.14 -14.16
C ALA A 145 9.13 -10.02 -14.22
N ASN A 146 9.73 -9.53 -13.13
CA ASN A 146 11.18 -9.50 -12.93
C ASN A 146 11.75 -10.92 -12.91
N ILE A 147 12.80 -11.17 -13.71
CA ILE A 147 13.46 -12.49 -13.81
C ILE A 147 14.98 -12.42 -13.62
N LEU A 148 15.60 -11.28 -13.92
CA LEU A 148 17.02 -11.03 -13.70
C LEU A 148 17.20 -9.63 -13.14
N ASN A 149 18.16 -9.51 -12.23
CA ASN A 149 18.56 -8.24 -11.64
C ASN A 149 20.00 -7.93 -12.03
N GLY A 150 20.28 -6.65 -12.21
CA GLY A 150 21.61 -6.09 -12.46
C GLY A 150 21.79 -4.80 -11.66
N GLY A 151 22.80 -4.01 -12.02
CA GLY A 151 23.11 -2.73 -11.37
C GLY A 151 23.26 -2.88 -9.85
N ALA A 152 22.66 -1.97 -9.09
CA ALA A 152 22.74 -1.97 -7.63
C ALA A 152 22.12 -3.20 -6.93
N HIS A 153 21.41 -4.06 -7.68
CA HIS A 153 20.74 -5.25 -7.17
C HIS A 153 21.51 -6.55 -7.47
N ALA A 154 22.67 -6.51 -8.15
CA ALA A 154 23.48 -7.69 -8.39
C ALA A 154 24.99 -7.39 -8.53
N ASP A 155 25.84 -8.28 -8.02
CA ASP A 155 27.30 -8.24 -8.17
C ASP A 155 27.74 -8.73 -9.58
N THR A 156 27.17 -8.15 -10.63
CA THR A 156 27.45 -8.52 -12.03
C THR A 156 27.83 -7.30 -12.86
N SER A 157 28.44 -7.50 -14.02
CA SER A 157 28.81 -6.42 -14.94
C SER A 157 27.64 -5.85 -15.76
N VAL A 158 26.40 -6.14 -15.36
CA VAL A 158 25.20 -5.72 -16.08
C VAL A 158 24.71 -4.40 -15.50
N ASP A 159 24.73 -3.33 -16.31
CA ASP A 159 24.36 -1.99 -15.86
C ASP A 159 22.84 -1.80 -15.64
N LEU A 160 22.01 -2.56 -16.38
CA LEU A 160 20.56 -2.47 -16.28
C LEU A 160 20.06 -3.10 -14.98
N GLN A 161 19.21 -2.38 -14.24
CA GLN A 161 18.78 -2.79 -12.90
C GLN A 161 17.84 -4.01 -12.91
N GLU A 162 16.92 -4.09 -13.85
CA GLU A 162 15.90 -5.15 -13.88
C GLU A 162 15.56 -5.56 -15.32
N PHE A 163 15.46 -6.87 -15.55
CA PHE A 163 14.97 -7.44 -16.80
C PHE A 163 13.68 -8.18 -16.52
N MET A 164 12.64 -7.84 -17.28
CA MET A 164 11.31 -8.37 -17.12
C MET A 164 10.87 -9.17 -18.35
N VAL A 165 10.05 -10.19 -18.11
CA VAL A 165 9.34 -10.96 -19.15
C VAL A 165 7.86 -10.67 -19.08
N CYS A 166 7.24 -10.57 -20.25
CA CYS A 166 5.80 -10.39 -20.41
C CYS A 166 5.26 -11.43 -21.40
N ALA A 167 4.28 -12.23 -21.00
CA ALA A 167 3.67 -13.26 -21.84
C ALA A 167 2.60 -12.68 -22.79
N VAL A 168 3.03 -11.84 -23.75
CA VAL A 168 2.14 -11.08 -24.65
C VAL A 168 1.17 -11.93 -25.49
N GLY A 169 1.53 -13.19 -25.78
CA GLY A 169 0.70 -14.12 -26.56
C GLY A 169 -0.35 -14.89 -25.75
N ALA A 170 -0.33 -14.77 -24.42
CA ALA A 170 -1.27 -15.46 -23.55
C ALA A 170 -2.69 -14.93 -23.73
N GLN A 171 -3.67 -15.84 -23.86
CA GLN A 171 -5.08 -15.48 -24.05
C GLN A 171 -5.79 -15.14 -22.74
N THR A 172 -5.23 -15.57 -21.60
CA THR A 172 -5.78 -15.34 -20.27
C THR A 172 -4.68 -14.90 -19.31
N PHE A 173 -5.06 -14.18 -18.26
CA PHE A 173 -4.12 -13.84 -17.18
C PHE A 173 -3.51 -15.09 -16.53
N THR A 174 -4.30 -16.15 -16.35
CA THR A 174 -3.84 -17.43 -15.81
C THR A 174 -2.75 -18.05 -16.68
N ASP A 175 -2.91 -18.04 -18.00
CA ASP A 175 -1.88 -18.50 -18.93
C ASP A 175 -0.64 -17.61 -18.90
N ALA A 176 -0.82 -16.30 -18.78
CA ALA A 176 0.30 -15.37 -18.67
C ALA A 176 1.16 -15.66 -17.43
N ILE A 177 0.52 -15.87 -16.27
CA ILE A 177 1.22 -16.22 -15.02
C ILE A 177 1.92 -17.58 -15.15
N ARG A 178 1.25 -18.59 -15.71
CA ARG A 178 1.84 -19.93 -15.91
C ARG A 178 3.07 -19.86 -16.82
N ALA A 179 2.96 -19.21 -17.98
CA ALA A 179 4.07 -19.06 -18.92
C ALA A 179 5.25 -18.32 -18.28
N THR A 180 4.99 -17.23 -17.55
CA THR A 180 6.02 -16.50 -16.79
C THR A 180 6.71 -17.39 -15.76
N ALA A 181 5.96 -18.20 -15.00
CA ALA A 181 6.54 -19.10 -14.00
C ALA A 181 7.38 -20.23 -14.63
N GLU A 182 6.92 -20.82 -15.73
CA GLU A 182 7.67 -21.82 -16.49
C GLU A 182 8.99 -21.24 -17.01
N VAL A 183 8.98 -20.02 -17.56
CA VAL A 183 10.20 -19.31 -18.00
C VAL A 183 11.14 -19.04 -16.82
N TYR A 184 10.63 -18.57 -15.68
CA TYR A 184 11.43 -18.33 -14.48
C TYR A 184 12.13 -19.62 -14.00
N HIS A 185 11.41 -20.74 -13.94
CA HIS A 185 11.98 -22.01 -13.51
C HIS A 185 12.98 -22.59 -14.51
N ALA A 186 12.73 -22.44 -15.81
CA ALA A 186 13.67 -22.85 -16.85
C ALA A 186 14.97 -22.03 -16.79
N LEU A 187 14.90 -20.73 -16.49
CA LEU A 187 16.06 -19.85 -16.36
C LEU A 187 16.89 -20.12 -15.09
N LYS A 188 16.26 -20.64 -14.04
CA LYS A 188 16.94 -20.99 -12.78
C LYS A 188 17.83 -22.23 -12.92
N GLY A 189 17.53 -23.10 -13.88
CA GLY A 189 18.20 -24.38 -14.13
C GLY A 189 19.62 -24.25 -14.68
#